data_AF-A0A7Y3KAI3-F1
#
_entry.id   AF-A0A7Y3KAI3-F1
#
_cell.length_a   1.000
_cell.length_b   1.000
_cell.length_c   1.000
_cell.angle_alpha   90.00
_cell.angle_beta   90.00
_cell.angle_gamma   90.00
#
_symmetry.space_group_name_H-M   'P 1'
#
loop_
_entity.id
_entity.type
_entity.pdbx_description
1 polymer ?
#
loop_
_entity_poly.entity_id
_entity_poly.type
_entity_poly.pdbx_seq_one_letter_code
_entity_poly.pdbx_strand_id
1 'polypeptide(L)' 'METKEFLPIGKVAKLLGVTPQTIRRWQKEGKIKETRSPTDRRLYSVREVKRIM' A
#
# COMPACT_ATOMS: atom_id res chain seq x y z
N MET A 1 -6.16 3.87 -20.48
CA MET A 1 -6.86 4.02 -19.19
C MET A 1 -5.98 3.41 -18.12
N GLU A 2 -5.28 4.21 -17.33
CA GLU A 2 -4.58 3.66 -16.15
C GLU A 2 -5.60 3.50 -15.02
N THR A 3 -6.11 2.28 -14.87
CA THR A 3 -6.90 1.89 -13.71
C THR A 3 -6.02 2.16 -12.48
N LYS A 4 -6.37 3.17 -11.67
CA LYS A 4 -5.74 3.38 -10.36
C LYS A 4 -6.14 2.20 -9.48
N GLU A 5 -5.44 1.10 -9.64
CA GLU A 5 -5.65 -0.08 -8.81
C GLU A 5 -5.16 0.25 -7.41
N PHE A 6 -6.10 0.17 -6.47
CA PHE A 6 -5.86 0.32 -5.06
C PHE A 6 -5.82 -1.07 -4.43
N LEU A 7 -4.77 -1.36 -3.69
CA LEU A 7 -4.53 -2.64 -3.05
C LEU A 7 -4.67 -2.50 -1.54
N PRO A 8 -5.32 -3.45 -0.85
CA PRO A 8 -5.29 -3.52 0.60
C PRO A 8 -3.91 -3.93 1.10
N ILE A 9 -3.57 -3.56 2.35
CA ILE A 9 -2.27 -3.82 2.97
C ILE A 9 -1.81 -5.28 2.84
N GLY A 10 -2.72 -6.24 2.95
CA GLY A 10 -2.40 -7.67 2.84
C GLY A 10 -1.94 -8.07 1.44
N LYS A 11 -2.52 -7.47 0.38
CA LYS A 11 -2.11 -7.73 -1.00
C LYS A 11 -0.78 -7.05 -1.32
N VAL A 12 -0.56 -5.84 -0.78
CA VAL A 12 0.73 -5.14 -0.87
C VAL A 12 1.85 -5.93 -0.20
N ALA A 13 1.62 -6.39 1.03
CA ALA A 13 2.57 -7.19 1.79
C ALA A 13 2.98 -8.45 1.02
N LYS A 14 2.01 -9.18 0.45
CA LYS A 14 2.28 -10.35 -0.39
C LYS A 14 3.09 -10.03 -1.64
N LEU A 15 2.77 -8.93 -2.33
CA LEU A 15 3.49 -8.51 -3.54
C LEU A 15 4.94 -8.13 -3.25
N LEU A 16 5.19 -7.44 -2.13
CA LEU A 16 6.53 -7.01 -1.74
C LEU A 16 7.32 -8.08 -0.97
N GLY A 17 6.72 -9.25 -0.70
CA GLY A 17 7.36 -10.31 0.07
C GLY A 17 7.65 -9.93 1.53
N VAL A 18 6.92 -8.95 2.08
CA VAL A 18 7.09 -8.46 3.46
C VAL A 18 5.85 -8.72 4.30
N THR A 19 5.96 -8.53 5.60
CA THR A 19 4.79 -8.61 6.49
C THR A 19 3.95 -7.32 6.41
N PRO A 20 2.63 -7.38 6.68
CA PRO A 20 1.81 -6.18 6.82
C PRO A 20 2.35 -5.20 7.88
N GLN A 21 3.09 -5.70 8.87
CA GLN A 21 3.70 -4.88 9.92
C GLN A 21 4.85 -4.02 9.38
N THR A 22 5.65 -4.55 8.45
CA THR A 22 6.68 -3.78 7.72
C THR A 22 6.04 -2.63 6.94
N ILE A 23 4.92 -2.87 6.27
CA ILE A 23 4.17 -1.81 5.56
C ILE A 23 3.70 -0.73 6.56
N ARG A 24 3.16 -1.12 7.73
CA ARG A 24 2.78 -0.17 8.80
C ARG A 24 3.95 0.65 9.30
N ARG A 25 5.13 0.05 9.42
CA ARG A 25 6.35 0.76 9.80
C ARG A 25 6.73 1.81 8.75
N TRP A 26 6.71 1.44 7.47
CA TRP A 26 6.97 2.37 6.38
C TRP A 26 5.96 3.51 6.28
N GLN A 27 4.69 3.27 6.64
CA GLN A 27 3.68 4.34 6.75
C GLN A 27 4.07 5.34 7.83
N LYS A 28 4.46 4.85 9.01
CA LYS A 28 4.91 5.69 10.12
C LYS A 28 6.19 6.46 9.79
N GLU A 29 7.08 5.84 9.00
CA GLU A 29 8.30 6.47 8.48
C GLU A 29 8.04 7.41 7.28
N GLY A 30 6.82 7.46 6.73
CA GLY A 30 6.50 8.27 5.56
C GLY A 30 7.01 7.73 4.21
N LYS A 31 7.53 6.48 4.17
CA LYS A 31 8.07 5.84 2.96
C LYS A 31 6.99 5.40 1.97
N ILE A 32 5.80 5.05 2.48
CA ILE A 32 4.65 4.65 1.67
C ILE A 32 3.43 5.49 2.05
N LYS A 33 2.74 6.06 1.06
CA LYS A 33 1.48 6.78 1.28
C LYS A 33 0.30 5.83 1.23
N GLU A 34 -0.52 5.88 2.28
CA GLU A 34 -1.83 5.27 2.30
C GLU A 34 -2.88 6.22 1.73
N THR A 35 -3.86 5.66 1.04
CA THR A 35 -5.11 6.35 0.69
C THR A 35 -6.23 5.67 1.46
N ARG A 36 -7.17 6.45 1.97
CA ARG A 36 -8.35 5.89 2.63
C ARG A 36 -9.48 5.72 1.61
N SER A 37 -10.12 4.56 1.64
CA SER A 37 -11.38 4.35 0.91
C SER A 37 -12.50 5.15 1.57
N PRO A 38 -13.66 5.36 0.89
CA PRO A 38 -14.87 5.89 1.53
C PRO A 38 -15.32 5.12 2.79
N THR A 39 -14.93 3.85 2.93
CA THR A 39 -15.20 2.99 4.10
C THR A 39 -14.05 2.96 5.13
N ASP A 40 -13.18 3.99 5.14
CA ASP A 40 -12.01 4.13 6.03
C ASP A 40 -10.97 2.99 5.98
N ARG A 41 -11.00 2.15 4.94
CA ARG A 41 -10.00 1.11 4.70
C ARG A 41 -8.72 1.71 4.13
N ARG A 42 -7.58 1.23 4.63
CA ARG A 42 -6.25 1.57 4.11
C ARG A 42 -6.01 0.88 2.77
N LEU A 43 -5.77 1.70 1.75
CA LEU A 43 -5.50 1.30 0.39
C LEU A 43 -4.17 1.89 -0.07
N TYR A 44 -3.47 1.20 -0.97
CA TYR A 44 -2.22 1.68 -1.56
C TYR A 44 -2.35 1.60 -3.07
N SER A 45 -1.94 2.65 -3.76
CA SER A 45 -1.93 2.61 -5.22
C SER A 45 -0.84 1.63 -5.69
N VAL A 46 -1.11 0.88 -6.77
CA VAL A 46 -0.09 0.01 -7.39
C VAL A 46 1.17 0.80 -7.76
N ARG A 47 1.03 2.08 -8.17
CA ARG A 47 2.17 2.95 -8.44
C ARG A 47 3.07 3.15 -7.22
N GLU A 48 2.46 3.36 -6.05
CA GLU A 48 3.20 3.55 -4.79
C GLU A 48 3.90 2.25 -4.38
N VAL A 49 3.24 1.10 -4.54
CA VAL A 49 3.82 -0.22 -4.27
C VAL A 49 5.01 -0.50 -5.20
N LYS A 50 4.86 -0.22 -6.49
CA LYS A 50 5.94 -0.35 -7.49
C LYS A 50 7.13 0.58 -7.24
N ARG A 51 6.93 1.71 -6.54
CA ARG A 51 8.04 2.61 -6.17
C ARG A 51 8.96 2.01 -5.10
N ILE A 52 8.42 1.09 -4.30
CA ILE A 52 9.12 0.49 -3.14
C ILE A 52 9.69 -0.89 -3.48
N MET A 53 9.16 -1.55 -4.52
CA MET A 53 9.76 -2.74 -5.11
C MET A 53 11.14 -2.40 -5.68
#